data_AF-A0A7J2XXJ0-F1
#
_entry.id   AF-A0A7J2XXJ0-F1
#
_cell.length_a   1.000
_cell.length_b   1.000
_cell.length_c   1.000
_cell.angle_alpha   90.00
_cell.angle_beta   90.00
_cell.angle_gamma   90.00
#
_symmetry.space_group_name_H-M   'P 1'
#
loop_
_entity.id
_entity.type
_entity.pdbx_description
1 polymer ?
#
loop_
_entity_poly.entity_id
_entity_poly.type
_entity_poly.pdbx_seq_one_letter_code
_entity_poly.pdbx_strand_id
1 'polypeptide(L)' 'DDFGIRKVKAVEPRLRKGEILNVKVLGEGWKIGEVLAIARNRVVTVLDSPPVPPGSLIKVRVIRDRDNIYYARFAGGV' A
#
# COMPACT_ATOMS: atom_id res chain seq x y z
N ASP A 1 -35.43 4.18 8.57
CA ASP A 1 -34.44 3.31 9.21
C ASP A 1 -33.05 3.89 9.12
N ASP A 2 -32.35 3.90 10.25
CA ASP A 2 -30.91 4.17 10.31
C ASP A 2 -30.21 2.82 10.43
N PHE A 3 -29.21 2.55 9.59
CA PHE A 3 -28.55 1.24 9.45
C PHE A 3 -27.69 0.84 10.67
N GLY A 4 -27.97 1.40 11.86
CA GLY A 4 -27.19 1.19 13.08
C GLY A 4 -25.78 1.78 13.01
N ILE A 5 -25.55 2.76 12.14
CA ILE A 5 -24.22 3.36 11.92
C ILE A 5 -23.89 4.28 13.11
N ARG A 6 -22.71 4.06 13.71
CA ARG A 6 -22.24 4.85 14.87
C ARG A 6 -20.87 5.44 14.59
N LYS A 7 -20.65 6.67 15.02
CA LYS A 7 -19.32 7.29 14.96
C LYS A 7 -18.41 6.62 16.00
N VAL A 8 -17.30 6.06 15.53
CA VAL A 8 -16.28 5.41 16.36
C VAL A 8 -14.90 6.03 16.11
N LYS A 9 -13.93 5.73 16.97
CA LYS A 9 -12.54 6.17 16.80
C LYS A 9 -11.96 5.54 15.52
N ALA A 10 -11.24 6.34 14.74
CA ALA A 10 -10.53 5.84 13.56
C ALA A 10 -9.42 4.86 13.95
N VAL A 11 -9.22 3.83 13.12
CA VAL A 11 -8.12 2.88 13.28
C VAL A 11 -6.81 3.60 12.98
N GLU A 12 -5.82 3.43 13.86
CA GLU A 12 -4.53 4.07 13.69
C GLU A 12 -3.82 3.58 12.41
N PRO A 13 -3.34 4.49 11.54
CA PRO A 13 -2.62 4.13 10.34
C PRO A 13 -1.26 3.50 10.69
N ARG A 14 -0.92 2.40 10.00
CA ARG A 14 0.34 1.65 10.17
C ARG A 14 1.48 2.17 9.29
N LEU A 15 1.13 2.93 8.26
CA LEU A 15 2.05 3.59 7.33
C LEU A 15 1.63 5.06 7.22
N ARG A 16 2.57 5.96 6.95
CA ARG A 16 2.28 7.40 6.85
C ARG A 16 2.63 7.94 5.48
N LYS A 17 1.85 8.89 4.97
CA LYS A 17 2.22 9.62 3.75
C LYS A 17 3.62 10.26 3.88
N GLY A 18 4.44 10.11 2.85
CA GLY A 18 5.83 10.56 2.80
C GLY A 18 6.85 9.53 3.29
N GLU A 19 6.41 8.50 4.03
CA GLU A 19 7.27 7.42 4.50
C GLU A 19 7.88 6.65 3.33
N ILE A 20 9.16 6.31 3.46
CA ILE A 20 9.89 5.46 2.52
C ILE A 20 10.21 4.15 3.23
N LEU A 21 9.83 3.02 2.64
CA LEU A 21 10.02 1.71 3.23
C LEU A 21 10.20 0.63 2.18
N ASN A 22 10.74 -0.51 2.61
CA ASN A 22 10.73 -1.73 1.80
C ASN A 22 9.40 -2.46 1.98
N VAL A 23 8.82 -2.94 0.89
CA VAL A 23 7.59 -3.72 0.86
C VAL A 23 7.84 -5.03 0.11
N LYS A 24 7.15 -6.10 0.52
CA LYS A 24 7.25 -7.40 -0.17
C LYS A 24 6.15 -7.51 -1.21
N VAL A 25 6.52 -7.68 -2.47
CA VAL A 25 5.56 -7.86 -3.57
C VAL A 25 4.86 -9.21 -3.44
N LEU A 26 3.55 -9.22 -3.59
CA LEU A 26 2.71 -10.42 -3.63
C LEU A 26 2.28 -10.77 -5.06
N GLY A 27 2.19 -9.78 -5.94
CA GLY A 27 1.87 -9.98 -7.35
C GLY A 27 1.39 -8.69 -8.01
N GLU A 28 0.84 -8.85 -9.21
CA GLU A 28 0.30 -7.76 -10.00
C GLU A 28 -0.91 -7.12 -9.32
N GLY A 29 -1.09 -5.82 -9.57
CA GLY A 29 -2.27 -5.06 -9.16
C GLY A 29 -3.42 -5.19 -10.16
N TRP A 30 -4.48 -4.44 -9.91
CA TRP A 30 -5.66 -4.45 -10.79
C TRP A 30 -5.38 -3.79 -12.15
N LYS A 31 -4.52 -2.76 -12.17
CA LYS A 31 -4.14 -2.06 -13.41
C LYS A 31 -2.71 -2.38 -13.81
N ILE A 32 -2.44 -2.27 -15.12
CA ILE A 32 -1.09 -2.36 -15.67
C ILE A 32 -0.20 -1.29 -15.02
N GLY A 33 0.99 -1.70 -14.58
CA GLY A 33 1.94 -0.83 -13.87
C GLY A 33 1.69 -0.73 -12.36
N GLU A 34 0.74 -1.50 -11.82
CA GLU A 34 0.52 -1.65 -10.38
C GLU A 34 1.00 -3.00 -9.88
N VAL A 35 1.53 -3.03 -8.65
CA VAL A 35 1.75 -4.28 -7.90
C VAL A 35 1.14 -4.18 -6.51
N LEU A 36 0.66 -5.31 -5.99
CA LEU A 36 0.23 -5.42 -4.61
C LEU A 36 1.40 -5.90 -3.77
N ALA A 37 1.68 -5.15 -2.71
CA ALA A 37 2.73 -5.48 -1.77
C ALA A 37 2.21 -5.48 -0.33
N ILE A 38 2.97 -6.08 0.58
CA ILE A 38 2.67 -6.10 2.01
C ILE A 38 3.78 -5.42 2.81
N ALA A 39 3.38 -4.61 3.79
CA ALA A 39 4.25 -4.09 4.84
C ALA A 39 3.46 -3.88 6.12
N ARG A 40 4.06 -4.19 7.27
CA ARG A 40 3.46 -4.04 8.61
C ARG A 40 2.02 -4.60 8.69
N ASN A 41 1.82 -5.78 8.08
CA ASN A 41 0.53 -6.46 8.00
C ASN A 41 -0.58 -5.63 7.31
N ARG A 42 -0.20 -4.80 6.34
CA ARG A 42 -1.12 -4.01 5.50
C ARG A 42 -0.76 -4.16 4.03
N VAL A 43 -1.80 -4.19 3.20
CA VAL A 43 -1.66 -4.16 1.74
C VAL A 43 -1.32 -2.72 1.32
N VAL A 44 -0.37 -2.62 0.39
CA VAL A 44 0.05 -1.38 -0.24
C VAL A 44 -0.09 -1.56 -1.74
N THR A 45 -0.90 -0.71 -2.37
CA THR A 45 -0.93 -0.62 -3.83
C THR A 45 0.25 0.23 -4.28
N VAL A 46 1.18 -0.38 -5.01
CA VAL A 46 2.35 0.31 -5.53
C VAL A 46 2.09 0.68 -6.98
N LEU A 47 2.09 1.99 -7.26
CA LEU A 47 1.88 2.56 -8.57
C LEU A 47 3.21 2.77 -9.30
N ASP A 48 3.13 2.86 -10.62
CA ASP A 48 4.26 3.14 -11.51
C ASP A 48 5.41 2.13 -11.30
N SER A 49 5.07 0.88 -10.97
CA SER A 49 6.04 -0.18 -10.72
C SER A 49 6.46 -0.84 -12.04
N PRO A 50 7.75 -1.15 -12.23
CA PRO A 50 8.14 -2.11 -13.25
C PRO A 50 7.53 -3.50 -12.94
N PRO A 51 7.53 -4.44 -13.91
CA PRO A 51 7.23 -5.83 -13.63
C PRO A 51 8.19 -6.37 -12.56
N VAL A 52 7.65 -6.75 -11.41
CA VAL A 52 8.42 -7.24 -10.27
C VAL A 52 7.84 -8.60 -9.85
N PRO A 53 8.67 -9.64 -9.72
CA PRO A 53 8.16 -10.96 -9.38
C PRO A 53 7.62 -10.99 -7.93
N PRO A 54 6.60 -11.82 -7.66
CA PRO A 54 6.17 -12.11 -6.30
C PRO A 54 7.33 -12.55 -5.41
N GLY A 55 7.38 -12.03 -4.20
CA GLY A 55 8.45 -12.31 -3.22
C GLY A 55 9.56 -11.26 -3.18
N SER A 56 9.74 -10.45 -4.23
CA SER A 56 10.74 -9.36 -4.25
C SER A 56 10.47 -8.30 -3.18
N LEU A 57 11.56 -7.69 -2.71
CA LEU A 57 11.55 -6.54 -1.80
C LEU A 57 11.87 -5.28 -2.59
N ILE A 58 10.90 -4.37 -2.69
CA ILE A 58 11.06 -3.10 -3.40
C ILE A 58 10.94 -1.92 -2.43
N LYS A 59 11.66 -0.84 -2.73
CA LYS A 59 11.57 0.41 -1.99
C LYS A 59 10.45 1.27 -2.58
N VAL A 60 9.58 1.77 -1.74
CA VAL A 60 8.44 2.61 -2.16
C VAL A 60 8.30 3.83 -1.26
N ARG A 61 7.69 4.88 -1.80
CA ARG A 61 7.27 6.07 -1.03
C ARG A 61 5.75 6.09 -0.92
N VAL A 62 5.23 6.08 0.29
CA VAL A 62 3.78 6.20 0.54
C VAL A 62 3.30 7.58 0.11
N ILE A 63 2.31 7.63 -0.78
CA ILE A 63 1.71 8.88 -1.28
C ILE A 63 0.32 9.15 -0.68
N ARG A 64 -0.32 8.11 -0.12
CA ARG A 64 -1.65 8.18 0.50
C ARG A 64 -1.81 7.12 1.59
N ASP A 65 -2.45 7.50 2.69
CA ASP A 65 -2.68 6.71 3.91
C ASP A 65 -4.10 6.93 4.51
N ARG A 66 -5.09 7.14 3.63
CA ARG A 66 -6.48 7.43 4.05
C ARG A 66 -7.20 6.15 4.45
N ASP A 67 -7.90 6.15 5.58
CA ASP A 67 -8.74 5.02 6.04
C ASP A 67 -8.00 3.67 6.10
N ASN A 68 -6.69 3.69 6.39
CA ASN A 68 -5.80 2.51 6.34
C ASN A 68 -5.67 1.86 4.95
N ILE A 69 -6.02 2.58 3.89
CA ILE A 69 -5.78 2.19 2.49
C ILE A 69 -4.56 2.97 1.99
N TYR A 70 -3.55 2.22 1.56
CA TYR A 70 -2.23 2.76 1.24
C TYR A 70 -1.95 2.71 -0.25
N TYR A 71 -1.52 3.85 -0.78
CA TYR A 71 -0.91 3.93 -2.10
C TYR A 71 0.53 4.37 -1.92
N ALA A 72 1.42 3.76 -2.68
CA ALA A 72 2.82 4.14 -2.74
C ALA A 72 3.29 4.23 -4.19
N ARG A 73 4.37 4.97 -4.44
CA ARG A 73 5.09 4.94 -5.71
C ARG A 73 6.38 4.18 -5.57
N PHE A 74 6.74 3.45 -6.62
CA PHE A 74 8.04 2.82 -6.73
C PHE A 74 9.16 3.86 -6.56
N ALA A 75 10.17 3.52 -5.75
CA ALA A 75 11.31 4.39 -5.45
C ALA A 75 12.66 3.70 -5.67
N GLY A 76 12.68 2.42 -6.08
CA GLY A 76 13.88 1.67 -6.44
C GLY A 76 13.93 0.25 -5.85
N GLY A 77 14.96 -0.50 -6.22
CA GLY A 77 15.16 -1.91 -5.84
C GLY A 77 14.82 -2.88 -6.98
N VAL A 78 15.41 -4.08 -6.94
CA VAL A 78 15.11 -5.24 -7.81
C VAL A 78 15.19 -6.49 -6.95
#